data_AF-A0A651HDT9-F1
#
_entry.id   AF-A0A651HDT9-F1
#
_cell.length_a   1.000
_cell.length_b   1.000
_cell.length_c   1.000
_cell.angle_alpha   90.00
_cell.angle_beta   90.00
_cell.angle_gamma   90.00
#
_symmetry.space_group_name_H-M   'P 1'
#
loop_
_entity.id
_entity.type
_entity.pdbx_description
1 polymer ?
#
loop_
_entity_poly.entity_id
_entity_poly.type
_entity_poly.pdbx_seq_one_letter_code
_entity_poly.pdbx_strand_id
1 'polypeptide(L)'
;MEAIMAKNEERVMQFVEAELERNPEVTTSDLFEKAKKVDTGLSKLSLRQFNARFPLQVKRKKSLATPGKAPRKGRARAGGATRGGGRRAGQDRRDAMREVFLRFASDLAGAEERKDVVRVLAGVEAYVDEGLKAAGR
;
A
#
# COMPACT_ATOMS: atom_id res chain seq x y z
N MET A 1 16.34 -28.78 4.56
CA MET A 1 16.45 -28.00 3.31
C MET A 1 16.50 -26.47 3.52
N GLU A 2 16.31 -25.94 4.74
CA GLU A 2 16.33 -24.47 4.99
C GLU A 2 17.73 -23.84 5.00
N ALA A 3 18.79 -24.59 5.36
CA ALA A 3 20.14 -24.04 5.51
C ALA A 3 20.82 -23.63 4.19
N ILE A 4 20.40 -24.19 3.05
CA ILE A 4 20.97 -23.84 1.73
C ILE A 4 20.39 -22.51 1.25
N MET A 5 19.08 -22.29 1.47
CA MET A 5 18.41 -21.04 1.13
C MET A 5 18.94 -19.86 1.95
N ALA A 6 19.19 -20.07 3.25
CA ALA A 6 19.73 -19.03 4.13
C ALA A 6 21.13 -18.55 3.69
N LYS A 7 22.02 -19.48 3.30
CA LYS A 7 23.37 -19.14 2.82
C LYS A 7 23.35 -18.38 1.49
N ASN A 8 22.39 -18.70 0.61
CA ASN A 8 22.22 -17.96 -0.64
C ASN A 8 21.64 -16.56 -0.39
N GLU A 9 20.68 -16.43 0.52
CA GLU A 9 20.09 -15.15 0.91
C GLU A 9 21.13 -14.17 1.48
N GLU A 10 22.09 -14.68 2.24
CA GLU A 10 23.19 -13.88 2.81
C GLU A 10 24.17 -13.37 1.74
N ARG A 11 24.49 -14.19 0.73
CA ARG A 11 25.31 -13.78 -0.43
C ARG A 11 24.61 -12.70 -1.27
N VAL A 12 23.31 -12.83 -1.46
CA VAL A 12 22.50 -11.82 -2.16
C VAL A 12 22.44 -10.52 -1.36
N MET A 13 22.33 -10.61 -0.03
CA MET A 13 22.36 -9.43 0.83
C MET A 13 23.68 -8.66 0.72
N GLN A 14 24.82 -9.37 0.78
CA GLN A 14 26.15 -8.76 0.62
C GLN A 14 26.32 -8.12 -0.76
N PHE A 15 25.85 -8.78 -1.82
CA PHE A 15 25.90 -8.23 -3.19
C PHE A 15 25.06 -6.95 -3.31
N VAL A 16 23.82 -6.97 -2.81
CA VAL A 16 22.92 -5.81 -2.83
C VAL A 16 23.46 -4.67 -1.98
N GLU A 17 24.11 -4.98 -0.85
CA GLU A 17 24.78 -3.99 -0.01
C GLU A 17 25.94 -3.31 -0.74
N ALA A 18 26.84 -4.07 -1.36
CA ALA A 18 27.94 -3.54 -2.16
C ALA A 18 27.45 -2.70 -3.35
N GLU A 19 26.39 -3.13 -4.02
CA GLU A 19 25.83 -2.40 -5.17
C GLU A 19 25.11 -1.11 -4.73
N LEU A 20 24.41 -1.11 -3.59
CA LEU A 20 23.80 0.08 -2.99
C LEU A 20 24.82 1.03 -2.33
N GLU A 21 26.00 0.54 -1.94
CA GLU A 21 27.12 1.38 -1.51
C GLU A 21 27.76 2.10 -2.68
N ARG A 22 27.99 1.39 -3.79
CA ARG A 22 28.59 1.97 -5.00
C ARG A 22 27.62 2.92 -5.71
N ASN A 23 26.33 2.56 -5.78
CA ASN A 23 25.31 3.31 -6.49
C ASN A 23 24.04 3.45 -5.63
N PRO A 24 23.93 4.49 -4.79
CA PRO A 24 22.77 4.65 -3.90
C PRO A 24 21.44 4.92 -4.62
N GLU A 25 21.50 5.39 -5.88
CA GLU A 25 20.33 5.72 -6.70
C GLU A 25 19.93 4.61 -7.70
N VAL A 26 20.64 3.48 -7.70
CA VAL A 26 20.33 2.38 -8.62
C VAL A 26 18.89 1.91 -8.44
N THR A 27 18.21 1.68 -9.56
CA THR A 27 16.80 1.30 -9.51
C THR A 27 16.64 -0.14 -8.99
N THR A 28 15.53 -0.41 -8.30
CA THR A 28 15.25 -1.75 -7.78
C THR A 28 15.09 -2.81 -8.86
N SER A 29 14.73 -2.41 -10.09
CA SER A 29 14.71 -3.26 -11.29
C SER A 29 16.12 -3.71 -11.66
N ASP A 30 17.08 -2.78 -11.74
CA ASP A 30 18.45 -3.11 -12.15
C ASP A 30 19.15 -3.99 -11.10
N LEU A 31 18.89 -3.72 -9.81
CA LEU A 31 19.36 -4.57 -8.71
C LEU A 31 18.78 -5.99 -8.81
N PHE A 32 17.51 -6.11 -9.18
CA PHE A 32 16.86 -7.41 -9.29
C PHE A 32 17.40 -8.22 -10.48
N GLU A 33 17.66 -7.58 -11.62
CA GLU A 33 18.27 -8.23 -12.77
C GLU A 33 19.71 -8.67 -12.51
N LYS A 34 20.50 -7.83 -11.82
CA LYS A 34 21.86 -8.21 -11.39
C LYS A 34 21.84 -9.32 -10.36
N ALA A 35 20.92 -9.28 -9.39
CA ALA A 35 20.80 -10.30 -8.37
C ALA A 35 20.33 -11.66 -8.94
N LYS A 36 19.45 -11.68 -9.95
CA LYS A 36 19.07 -12.92 -10.67
C LYS A 36 20.26 -13.66 -11.30
N LYS A 37 21.32 -12.96 -11.68
CA LYS A 37 22.55 -13.57 -12.23
C LYS A 37 23.40 -14.23 -11.15
N VAL A 38 23.25 -13.81 -9.89
CA VAL A 38 23.99 -14.33 -8.72
C VAL A 38 23.27 -15.53 -8.11
N ASP A 39 21.94 -15.51 -8.07
CA ASP A 39 21.14 -16.66 -7.62
C ASP A 39 19.86 -16.82 -8.45
N THR A 40 19.72 -17.98 -9.10
CA THR A 40 18.52 -18.36 -9.85
C THR A 40 17.30 -18.54 -8.93
N GLY A 41 17.50 -18.76 -7.62
CA GLY A 41 16.43 -18.81 -6.62
C GLY A 41 15.65 -17.50 -6.48
N LEU A 42 16.26 -16.36 -6.82
CA LEU A 42 15.61 -15.04 -6.79
C LEU A 42 14.62 -14.83 -7.93
N SER A 43 14.73 -15.61 -9.01
CA SER A 43 13.78 -15.54 -10.14
C SER A 43 12.34 -15.88 -9.74
N LYS A 44 12.17 -16.65 -8.66
CA LYS A 44 10.87 -17.03 -8.08
C LYS A 44 10.24 -15.92 -7.24
N LEU A 45 11.00 -14.87 -6.90
CA LEU A 45 10.52 -13.75 -6.10
C LEU A 45 10.02 -12.63 -7.02
N SER A 46 8.92 -11.98 -6.62
CA SER A 46 8.50 -10.73 -7.27
C SER A 46 9.44 -9.58 -6.93
N LEU A 47 9.49 -8.57 -7.80
CA LEU A 47 10.23 -7.32 -7.57
C LEU A 47 9.92 -6.70 -6.20
N ARG A 48 8.66 -6.79 -5.76
CA ARG A 48 8.18 -6.31 -4.46
C ARG A 48 8.76 -7.11 -3.29
N GLN A 49 8.81 -8.44 -3.41
CA GLN A 49 9.40 -9.31 -2.39
C GLN A 49 10.92 -9.13 -2.31
N PHE A 50 11.59 -8.97 -3.45
CA PHE A 50 13.02 -8.67 -3.49
C PHE A 50 13.34 -7.34 -2.80
N ASN A 51 12.60 -6.27 -3.12
CA ASN A 51 12.78 -4.96 -2.48
C ASN A 51 12.57 -5.03 -0.96
N ALA A 52 11.55 -5.75 -0.49
CA ALA A 52 11.25 -5.89 0.93
C ALA A 52 12.33 -6.69 1.70
N ARG A 53 12.96 -7.68 1.06
CA ARG A 53 13.94 -8.57 1.70
C ARG A 53 15.36 -8.02 1.69
N PHE A 54 15.84 -7.43 0.59
CA PHE A 54 17.26 -7.03 0.50
C PHE A 54 17.47 -5.51 0.54
N PRO A 55 17.07 -4.71 -0.47
CA PRO A 55 17.38 -3.28 -0.50
C PRO A 55 16.83 -2.51 0.71
N LEU A 56 15.61 -2.82 1.13
CA LEU A 56 14.98 -2.14 2.27
C LEU A 56 15.70 -2.44 3.60
N GLN A 57 16.18 -3.66 3.79
CA GLN A 57 16.89 -4.04 5.01
C GLN A 57 18.24 -3.34 5.12
N VAL A 58 18.98 -3.24 4.02
CA VAL A 58 20.25 -2.50 3.95
C VAL A 58 20.02 -1.02 4.29
N LYS A 59 19.00 -0.38 3.69
CA LYS A 59 18.65 1.03 4.00
C LYS A 59 18.25 1.24 5.47
N ARG A 60 17.55 0.28 6.08
CA ARG A 60 17.20 0.32 7.52
C ARG A 60 18.44 0.19 8.41
N LYS A 61 19.34 -0.74 8.12
CA LYS A 61 20.61 -0.89 8.85
C LYS A 61 21.45 0.39 8.79
N LYS A 62 21.58 1.00 7.60
CA LYS A 62 22.33 2.26 7.42
C LYS A 62 21.71 3.44 8.19
N SER A 63 20.39 3.55 8.23
CA SER A 63 19.72 4.62 8.99
C SER A 63 19.79 4.43 10.51
N LEU A 64 19.91 3.19 11.00
CA LEU A 64 20.16 2.88 12.41
C LEU A 64 21.63 3.10 12.81
N ALA A 65 22.57 2.92 11.88
CA ALA A 65 24.01 3.12 12.11
C ALA A 65 24.45 4.59 12.13
N THR A 66 23.55 5.56 11.91
CA THR A 66 23.84 6.99 12.05
C THR A 66 23.35 7.47 13.42
N PRO A 67 24.20 7.55 14.47
CA PRO A 67 23.80 8.01 15.79
C PRO A 67 23.77 9.55 15.75
N GLY A 68 22.66 10.12 15.28
CA GLY A 68 22.54 11.58 15.13
C GLY A 68 21.16 12.09 14.76
N LYS A 69 20.27 11.26 14.21
CA LYS A 69 18.84 11.59 14.13
C LYS A 69 18.16 11.18 15.43
N ALA A 70 18.25 12.06 16.42
CA ALA A 70 17.62 11.89 17.72
C ALA A 70 16.13 11.51 17.62
N PRO A 71 15.62 10.65 18.52
CA PRO A 71 14.20 10.38 18.65
C PRO A 71 13.51 11.61 19.24
N ARG A 72 12.56 12.21 18.51
CA ARG A 72 11.69 13.25 19.08
C ARG A 72 10.78 12.64 20.16
N LYS A 73 11.24 12.71 21.42
CA LYS A 73 10.48 12.41 22.65
C LYS A 73 10.73 13.59 23.60
N GLY A 74 9.75 14.38 24.03
CA GLY A 74 8.31 14.41 23.79
C GLY A 74 7.66 15.55 24.59
N ARG A 75 6.33 15.59 24.64
CA ARG A 75 5.60 16.16 25.78
C ARG A 75 4.31 15.37 26.03
N ALA A 76 4.29 14.81 27.24
CA ALA A 76 3.20 14.45 28.13
C ALA A 76 1.85 13.90 27.62
N ARG A 77 1.49 12.80 28.30
CA ARG A 77 0.20 12.12 28.38
C ARG A 77 -0.98 13.08 28.63
N ALA A 78 -1.88 13.19 27.66
CA ALA A 78 -3.31 13.37 27.85
C ALA A 78 -4.00 12.93 26.56
N GLY A 79 -5.02 12.08 26.67
CA GLY A 79 -5.87 11.68 25.54
C GLY A 79 -5.37 10.45 24.79
N GLY A 80 -5.92 9.29 25.15
CA GLY A 80 -6.15 8.26 24.15
C GLY A 80 -7.03 8.80 23.01
N ALA A 81 -7.01 8.11 21.88
CA ALA A 81 -7.69 8.43 20.62
C ALA A 81 -6.94 9.43 19.71
N THR A 82 -6.37 8.91 18.62
CA THR A 82 -6.35 9.48 17.24
C THR A 82 -5.13 9.04 16.41
N ARG A 83 -4.86 7.73 16.30
CA ARG A 83 -4.06 7.19 15.18
C ARG A 83 -4.70 6.00 14.46
N GLY A 84 -5.98 5.75 14.72
CA GLY A 84 -6.86 4.87 13.92
C GLY A 84 -7.78 5.64 12.96
N GLY A 85 -7.81 6.98 13.04
CA GLY A 85 -8.79 7.82 12.34
C GLY A 85 -8.66 7.81 10.82
N GLY A 86 -7.45 7.75 10.25
CA GLY A 86 -7.30 7.79 8.79
C GLY A 86 -7.81 6.54 8.07
N ARG A 87 -7.64 5.36 8.68
CA ARG A 87 -8.17 4.10 8.12
C ARG A 87 -9.66 3.94 8.36
N ARG A 88 -10.16 4.37 9.53
CA ARG A 88 -11.61 4.41 9.81
C ARG A 88 -12.30 5.43 8.92
N ALA A 89 -11.84 6.68 8.86
CA ALA A 89 -12.42 7.70 7.97
C ALA A 89 -12.40 7.30 6.49
N GLY A 90 -11.34 6.64 6.01
CA GLY A 90 -11.30 6.10 4.64
C GLY A 90 -12.16 4.85 4.43
N GLN A 91 -12.52 4.14 5.50
CA GLN A 91 -13.46 3.02 5.48
C GLN A 91 -14.90 3.54 5.58
N ASP A 92 -15.19 4.43 6.51
CA ASP A 92 -16.47 5.14 6.67
C ASP A 92 -16.87 5.85 5.37
N ARG A 93 -15.92 6.50 4.68
CA ARG A 93 -16.15 7.09 3.34
C ARG A 93 -16.50 6.07 2.28
N ARG A 94 -15.83 4.92 2.28
CA ARG A 94 -16.12 3.83 1.33
C ARG A 94 -17.44 3.16 1.63
N ASP A 95 -17.77 3.00 2.91
CA ASP A 95 -19.03 2.42 3.37
C ASP A 95 -20.21 3.35 3.03
N ALA A 96 -20.04 4.67 3.21
CA ALA A 96 -21.02 5.66 2.78
C ALA A 96 -21.23 5.67 1.25
N MET A 97 -20.16 5.63 0.46
CA MET A 97 -20.29 5.51 -1.02
C MET A 97 -20.96 4.19 -1.42
N ARG A 98 -20.63 3.09 -0.71
CA ARG A 98 -21.25 1.78 -0.95
C ARG A 98 -22.75 1.82 -0.68
N GLU A 99 -23.18 2.49 0.37
CA GLU A 99 -24.60 2.65 0.70
C GLU A 99 -25.37 3.37 -0.42
N VAL A 100 -24.81 4.47 -0.95
CA VAL A 100 -25.40 5.21 -2.09
C VAL A 100 -25.55 4.31 -3.32
N PHE A 101 -24.51 3.53 -3.65
CA PHE A 101 -24.58 2.60 -4.79
C PHE A 101 -25.57 1.47 -4.58
N LEU A 102 -25.67 0.94 -3.37
CA LEU A 102 -26.63 -0.12 -3.05
C LEU A 102 -28.06 0.41 -3.14
N ARG A 103 -28.33 1.62 -2.64
CA ARG A 103 -29.63 2.27 -2.76
C ARG A 103 -30.02 2.47 -4.22
N PHE A 104 -29.11 3.03 -5.03
CA PHE A 104 -29.34 3.19 -6.47
C PHE A 104 -29.64 1.84 -7.16
N ALA A 105 -28.86 0.80 -6.85
CA ALA A 105 -29.07 -0.53 -7.40
C ALA A 105 -30.40 -1.15 -6.96
N SER A 106 -30.82 -0.93 -5.71
CA SER A 106 -32.13 -1.36 -5.20
C SER A 106 -33.28 -0.64 -5.89
N ASP A 107 -33.19 0.68 -6.07
CA ASP A 107 -34.22 1.47 -6.73
C ASP A 107 -34.32 1.13 -8.22
N LEU A 108 -33.19 0.83 -8.87
CA LEU A 108 -33.16 0.35 -10.24
C LEU A 108 -33.71 -1.08 -10.37
N ALA A 109 -33.36 -1.98 -9.45
CA ALA A 109 -33.84 -3.37 -9.47
C ALA A 109 -35.32 -3.50 -9.11
N GLY A 110 -35.85 -2.58 -8.29
CA GLY A 110 -37.27 -2.50 -7.95
C GLY A 110 -38.12 -1.79 -9.01
N ALA A 111 -37.50 -1.19 -10.03
CA ALA A 111 -38.22 -0.57 -11.13
C ALA A 111 -38.68 -1.63 -12.14
N GLU A 112 -39.92 -2.10 -11.99
CA GLU A 112 -40.50 -3.14 -12.85
C GLU A 112 -40.92 -2.60 -14.23
N GLU A 113 -41.37 -1.33 -14.30
CA GLU A 113 -41.79 -0.72 -15.55
C GLU A 113 -40.75 0.26 -16.12
N ARG A 114 -40.75 0.40 -17.45
CA ARG A 114 -39.84 1.32 -18.17
C ARG A 114 -39.94 2.77 -17.69
N LYS A 115 -41.14 3.23 -17.31
CA LYS A 115 -41.37 4.58 -16.79
C LYS A 115 -40.67 4.80 -15.44
N ASP A 116 -40.60 3.76 -14.62
CA ASP A 116 -39.97 3.81 -13.30
C ASP A 116 -38.45 3.77 -13.43
N VAL A 117 -37.93 2.97 -14.37
CA VAL A 117 -36.50 2.99 -14.72
C VAL A 117 -36.07 4.39 -15.18
N VAL A 118 -36.84 5.02 -16.07
CA VAL A 118 -36.55 6.38 -16.54
C VAL A 118 -36.59 7.38 -15.39
N ARG A 119 -37.52 7.21 -14.44
CA ARG A 119 -37.60 8.07 -13.25
C ARG A 119 -36.37 7.92 -12.34
N VAL A 120 -35.89 6.70 -12.12
CA VAL A 120 -34.64 6.46 -11.37
C VAL A 120 -33.44 7.09 -12.08
N LEU A 121 -33.35 6.92 -13.41
CA LEU A 121 -32.27 7.49 -14.21
C LEU A 121 -32.30 9.03 -14.24
N ALA A 122 -33.49 9.64 -14.30
CA ALA A 122 -33.64 11.09 -14.24
C ALA A 122 -33.20 11.66 -12.87
N GLY A 123 -33.24 10.86 -11.81
CA GLY A 123 -32.78 11.22 -10.47
C GLY A 123 -31.32 10.89 -10.18
N VAL A 124 -30.52 10.44 -11.17
CA VAL A 124 -29.13 10.00 -10.97
C VAL A 124 -28.25 11.08 -10.34
N GLU A 125 -28.47 12.35 -10.69
CA GLU A 125 -27.70 13.47 -10.12
C GLU A 125 -27.76 13.52 -8.60
N ALA A 126 -28.91 13.18 -7.99
CA ALA A 126 -29.04 13.15 -6.54
C ALA A 126 -28.14 12.08 -5.89
N TYR A 127 -28.01 10.89 -6.50
CA TYR A 127 -27.09 9.85 -6.03
C TYR A 127 -25.63 10.26 -6.24
N VAL A 128 -25.32 10.98 -7.32
CA VAL A 128 -23.98 11.50 -7.57
C VAL A 128 -23.61 12.54 -6.52
N ASP A 129 -24.52 13.46 -6.17
CA ASP A 129 -24.31 14.47 -5.15
C ASP A 129 -24.13 13.84 -3.75
N GLU A 130 -24.95 12.85 -3.40
CA GLU A 130 -24.79 12.07 -2.17
C GLU A 130 -23.42 11.35 -2.14
N GLY A 131 -23.00 10.79 -3.27
CA GLY A 131 -21.70 10.13 -3.43
C GLY A 131 -20.51 11.08 -3.32
N LEU A 132 -20.60 12.29 -3.89
CA LEU A 132 -19.58 13.33 -3.78
C LEU A 132 -19.45 13.85 -2.35
N LYS A 133 -20.58 14.07 -1.69
CA LYS A 133 -20.64 14.43 -0.26
C LYS A 133 -20.01 13.35 0.62
N ALA A 134 -20.30 12.07 0.35
CA ALA A 134 -19.67 10.95 1.03
C ALA A 134 -18.16 10.91 0.78
N ALA A 135 -17.72 11.22 -0.44
CA ALA A 135 -16.31 11.32 -0.81
C ALA A 135 -15.58 12.53 -0.19
N GLY A 136 -16.30 13.42 0.50
CA GLY A 136 -15.78 14.64 1.10
C GLY A 136 -15.30 15.64 0.04
N ARG A 137 -15.98 15.71 -1.11
CA ARG A 137 -15.79 16.71 -2.15
C ARG A 137 -17.01 17.61 -2.27
#